data_AF-A0A1I2BAQ6-F1
#
_entry.id   AF-A0A1I2BAQ6-F1
#
_cell.length_a   1.000
_cell.length_b   1.000
_cell.length_c   1.000
_cell.angle_alpha   90.00
_cell.angle_beta   90.00
_cell.angle_gamma   90.00
#
_symmetry.space_group_name_H-M   'P 1'
#
loop_
_entity.id
_entity.type
_entity.pdbx_description
1 polymer ?
#
loop_
_entity_poly.entity_id
_entity_poly.type
_entity_poly.pdbx_seq_one_letter_code
_entity_poly.pdbx_strand_id
1 'polypeptide(L)'
;MVRYIDGAIREAIGKGRALMIKIPGARTLGIHFASLANFANTEIGVIIDALDLLLVDSDYSDPKNLKSKFSKFKKLSGVLSSIENVVIAAMSRKTDDDDFVNKLVHEICKEINYPLPPPVASCLSQKYYHIYSDYGLICIPLLESEFVLHIPDLYHELGHPLIERDNPKIEAFKNNLAYFMLEVRKHFEDEIKRREINKLGISEKDPIYTYKDSWLEKWAEEFFCDLFATYTLGPAYLWSNLHMCVEMSWEVYKTPTQVITTHPASDARMRCCLLALEILGFKQEATDIREKWDEFVKIIGQKRTDDYSIAFPEKILKRAAEYCYIGIQQIGCQLATSSTNDKVNKLLNQAWKQFWIDPQNFINWERQAVIDFKRTL
;
A
#
# COMPACT_ATOMS: atom_id res chain seq x y z
N MET A 1 15.16 -4.19 39.47
CA MET A 1 14.98 -3.68 38.09
C MET A 1 16.13 -4.02 37.15
N VAL A 2 17.40 -3.71 37.47
CA VAL A 2 18.56 -4.08 36.62
C VAL A 2 18.59 -5.58 36.28
N ARG A 3 18.54 -6.44 37.31
CA ARG A 3 18.47 -7.89 37.11
C ARG A 3 17.30 -8.37 36.24
N TYR A 4 16.16 -7.66 36.31
CA TYR A 4 14.99 -8.01 35.50
C TYR A 4 15.23 -7.67 34.03
N ILE A 5 15.72 -6.45 33.73
CA ILE A 5 15.98 -6.05 32.34
C ILE A 5 17.09 -6.91 31.72
N ASP A 6 18.13 -7.27 32.48
CA ASP A 6 19.17 -8.17 32.00
C ASP A 6 18.62 -9.58 31.71
N GLY A 7 17.73 -10.08 32.58
CA GLY A 7 17.03 -11.35 32.34
C GLY A 7 16.15 -11.30 31.08
N ALA A 8 15.38 -10.22 30.90
CA ALA A 8 14.52 -10.03 29.73
C ALA A 8 15.32 -9.88 28.42
N ILE A 9 16.47 -9.20 28.45
CA ILE A 9 17.38 -9.12 27.30
C ILE A 9 17.93 -10.51 26.95
N ARG A 10 18.36 -11.31 27.93
CA ARG A 10 18.83 -12.68 27.69
C ARG A 10 17.73 -13.59 27.12
N GLU A 11 16.50 -13.46 27.60
CA GLU A 11 15.35 -14.17 27.03
C GLU A 11 15.12 -13.76 25.57
N ALA A 12 15.16 -12.46 25.25
CA ALA A 12 14.99 -11.96 23.89
C ALA A 12 16.11 -12.46 22.94
N ILE A 13 17.37 -12.50 23.39
CA ILE A 13 18.48 -13.13 22.65
C ILE A 13 18.19 -14.61 22.40
N GLY A 14 17.74 -15.34 23.43
CA GLY A 14 17.35 -16.75 23.31
C GLY A 14 16.23 -16.97 22.28
N LYS A 15 15.21 -16.10 22.29
CA LYS A 15 14.13 -16.10 21.28
C LYS A 15 14.66 -15.83 19.88
N GLY A 16 15.52 -14.82 19.71
CA GLY A 16 16.13 -14.53 18.41
C GLY A 16 16.87 -15.74 17.83
N ARG A 17 17.70 -16.41 18.63
CA ARG A 17 18.39 -17.64 18.22
C ARG A 17 17.41 -18.77 17.86
N ALA A 18 16.34 -18.93 18.64
CA ALA A 18 15.29 -19.91 18.34
C ALA A 18 14.55 -19.60 17.03
N LEU A 19 14.29 -18.33 16.73
CA LEU A 19 13.67 -17.89 15.48
C LEU A 19 14.56 -18.16 14.27
N MET A 20 15.88 -17.94 14.37
CA MET A 20 16.81 -18.28 13.29
C MET A 20 16.75 -19.77 12.93
N ILE A 21 16.60 -20.65 13.92
CA ILE A 21 16.43 -22.10 13.70
C ILE A 21 15.11 -22.43 12.99
N LYS A 22 14.08 -21.58 13.14
CA LYS A 22 12.76 -21.75 12.51
C LYS A 22 12.72 -21.27 11.05
N ILE A 23 13.72 -20.55 10.58
CA ILE A 23 13.77 -20.10 9.17
C ILE A 23 13.98 -21.35 8.28
N PRO A 24 13.01 -21.69 7.41
CA PRO A 24 13.15 -22.87 6.56
C PRO A 24 14.31 -22.71 5.57
N GLY A 25 14.93 -23.82 5.17
CA GLY A 25 16.04 -23.79 4.21
C GLY A 25 15.58 -23.37 2.80
N ALA A 26 16.51 -22.86 1.99
CA ALA A 26 16.23 -22.35 0.64
C ALA A 26 15.49 -23.36 -0.26
N ARG A 27 15.77 -24.66 -0.13
CA ARG A 27 15.08 -25.71 -0.89
C ARG A 27 13.58 -25.78 -0.57
N THR A 28 13.20 -25.53 0.67
CA THR A 28 11.80 -25.53 1.12
C THR A 28 11.09 -24.25 0.74
N LEU A 29 11.79 -23.12 0.81
CA LEU A 29 11.23 -21.78 0.55
C LEU A 29 11.05 -21.46 -0.94
N GLY A 30 11.82 -22.12 -1.81
CA GLY A 30 11.86 -21.75 -3.22
C GLY A 30 12.58 -20.42 -3.45
N ILE A 31 12.60 -19.98 -4.71
CA ILE A 31 13.41 -18.83 -5.13
C ILE A 31 12.90 -17.49 -4.60
N HIS A 32 11.58 -17.34 -4.43
CA HIS A 32 10.98 -16.06 -4.08
C HIS A 32 11.17 -15.70 -2.61
N PHE A 33 11.01 -16.66 -1.69
CA PHE A 33 11.16 -16.43 -0.26
C PHE A 33 12.62 -16.39 0.22
N ALA A 34 13.60 -16.72 -0.64
CA ALA A 34 15.00 -16.74 -0.25
C ALA A 34 15.52 -15.34 0.19
N SER A 35 15.07 -14.27 -0.47
CA SER A 35 15.41 -12.89 -0.09
C SER A 35 14.89 -12.55 1.31
N LEU A 36 13.63 -12.94 1.60
CA LEU A 36 12.98 -12.71 2.88
C LEU A 36 13.65 -13.50 4.02
N ALA A 37 14.07 -14.74 3.76
CA ALA A 37 14.83 -15.55 4.71
C ALA A 37 16.21 -14.96 5.03
N ASN A 38 16.92 -14.45 4.03
CA ASN A 38 18.21 -13.79 4.21
C ASN A 38 18.07 -12.48 5.00
N PHE A 39 17.04 -11.69 4.69
CA PHE A 39 16.68 -10.52 5.47
C PHE A 39 16.42 -10.88 6.94
N ALA A 40 15.53 -11.85 7.20
CA ALA A 40 15.19 -12.27 8.56
C ALA A 40 16.41 -12.75 9.35
N ASN A 41 17.26 -13.59 8.75
CA ASN A 41 18.50 -14.05 9.40
C ASN A 41 19.43 -12.90 9.76
N THR A 42 19.62 -11.96 8.83
CA THR A 42 20.52 -10.81 9.03
C THR A 42 19.99 -9.90 10.13
N GLU A 43 18.71 -9.53 10.03
CA GLU A 43 18.08 -8.58 10.96
C GLU A 43 17.98 -9.15 12.38
N ILE A 44 17.63 -10.45 12.52
CA ILE A 44 17.64 -11.11 13.83
C ILE A 44 19.07 -11.14 14.41
N GLY A 45 20.09 -11.38 13.59
CA GLY A 45 21.49 -11.31 14.01
C GLY A 45 21.87 -9.93 14.55
N VAL A 46 21.55 -8.87 13.81
CA VAL A 46 21.79 -7.48 14.22
C VAL A 46 21.08 -7.15 15.54
N ILE A 47 19.83 -7.60 15.71
CA ILE A 47 19.07 -7.42 16.94
C ILE A 47 19.72 -8.15 18.12
N ILE A 48 20.16 -9.40 17.92
CA ILE A 48 20.87 -10.18 18.96
C ILE A 48 22.15 -9.45 19.39
N ASP A 49 22.96 -8.97 18.44
CA ASP A 49 24.20 -8.26 18.75
C ASP A 49 23.93 -6.95 19.49
N ALA A 50 22.90 -6.19 19.08
CA ALA A 50 22.48 -4.98 19.76
C ALA A 50 21.94 -5.24 21.17
N LEU A 51 21.22 -6.34 21.37
CA LEU A 51 20.75 -6.78 22.69
C LEU A 51 21.92 -7.22 23.58
N ASP A 52 22.90 -7.93 23.04
CA ASP A 52 24.09 -8.35 23.79
C ASP A 52 24.92 -7.13 24.21
N LEU A 53 25.05 -6.12 23.34
CA LEU A 53 25.68 -4.85 23.68
C LEU A 53 25.04 -4.19 24.91
N LEU A 54 23.70 -4.21 25.03
CA LEU A 54 23.01 -3.68 26.22
C LEU A 54 23.35 -4.44 27.51
N LEU A 55 23.83 -5.68 27.43
CA LEU A 55 24.27 -6.48 28.58
C LEU A 55 25.73 -6.22 28.93
N VAL A 56 26.61 -6.17 27.93
CA VAL A 56 28.08 -6.16 28.14
C VAL A 56 28.65 -4.76 28.34
N ASP A 57 28.02 -3.73 27.76
CA ASP A 57 28.48 -2.36 27.90
C ASP A 57 28.16 -1.82 29.31
N SER A 58 29.23 -1.49 30.04
CA SER A 58 29.17 -1.02 31.42
C SER A 58 28.37 0.26 31.58
N ASP A 59 28.26 1.08 30.52
CA ASP A 59 27.49 2.33 30.58
C ASP A 59 26.00 2.04 30.80
N TYR A 60 25.46 0.94 30.28
CA TYR A 60 24.07 0.53 30.52
C TYR A 60 23.85 -0.13 31.89
N SER A 61 24.91 -0.38 32.64
CA SER A 61 24.82 -0.85 34.03
C SER A 61 24.70 0.31 35.02
N ASP A 62 25.00 1.55 34.61
CA ASP A 62 24.78 2.74 35.44
C ASP A 62 23.27 2.99 35.63
N PRO A 63 22.78 3.14 36.88
CA PRO A 63 21.40 3.51 37.18
C PRO A 63 20.85 4.70 36.37
N LYS A 64 21.69 5.69 36.04
CA LYS A 64 21.31 6.88 35.25
C LYS A 64 20.92 6.54 33.81
N ASN A 65 21.49 5.47 33.26
CA ASN A 65 21.28 5.04 31.88
C ASN A 65 20.20 3.97 31.72
N LEU A 66 19.60 3.49 32.82
CA LEU A 66 18.58 2.44 32.78
C LEU A 66 17.38 2.81 31.92
N LYS A 67 16.92 4.07 31.96
CA LYS A 67 15.79 4.51 31.11
C LYS A 67 16.11 4.32 29.61
N SER A 68 17.34 4.66 29.20
CA SER A 68 17.83 4.47 27.83
C SER A 68 17.90 2.98 27.49
N LYS A 69 18.46 2.15 28.39
CA LYS A 69 18.50 0.68 28.25
C LYS A 69 17.12 0.09 28.01
N PHE A 70 16.13 0.46 28.83
CA PHE A 70 14.74 0.02 28.69
C PHE A 70 14.12 0.45 27.36
N SER A 71 14.35 1.70 26.93
CA SER A 71 13.84 2.22 25.67
C SER A 71 14.39 1.42 24.47
N LYS A 72 15.71 1.20 24.45
CA LYS A 72 16.38 0.42 23.40
C LYS A 72 15.92 -1.04 23.40
N PHE A 73 15.85 -1.67 24.57
CA PHE A 73 15.33 -3.04 24.70
C PHE A 73 13.90 -3.16 24.18
N LYS A 74 13.00 -2.24 24.54
CA LYS A 74 11.61 -2.25 24.04
C LYS A 74 11.55 -2.12 22.53
N LYS A 75 12.35 -1.21 21.94
CA LYS A 75 12.43 -1.06 20.48
C LYS A 75 12.89 -2.36 19.81
N LEU A 76 14.03 -2.92 20.25
CA LEU A 76 14.60 -4.14 19.68
C LEU A 76 13.65 -5.34 19.84
N SER A 77 13.02 -5.49 21.00
CA SER A 77 12.04 -6.56 21.25
C SER A 77 10.79 -6.40 20.39
N GLY A 78 10.34 -5.17 20.15
CA GLY A 78 9.23 -4.88 19.24
C GLY A 78 9.55 -5.28 17.80
N VAL A 79 10.75 -4.95 17.30
CA VAL A 79 11.20 -5.36 15.96
C VAL A 79 11.29 -6.89 15.87
N LEU A 80 11.87 -7.56 16.87
CA LEU A 80 11.97 -9.02 16.90
C LEU A 80 10.58 -9.68 16.88
N SER A 81 9.63 -9.15 17.66
CA SER A 81 8.23 -9.59 17.66
C SER A 81 7.57 -9.38 16.30
N SER A 82 7.86 -8.29 15.60
CA SER A 82 7.35 -8.04 14.25
C SER A 82 7.88 -9.08 13.26
N ILE A 83 9.19 -9.35 13.27
CA ILE A 83 9.81 -10.38 12.42
C ILE A 83 9.19 -11.76 12.69
N GLU A 84 8.99 -12.12 13.95
CA GLU A 84 8.34 -13.39 14.32
C GLU A 84 6.91 -13.51 13.76
N ASN A 85 6.08 -12.48 13.98
CA ASN A 85 4.64 -12.57 13.69
C ASN A 85 4.29 -12.27 12.22
N VAL A 86 5.21 -11.64 11.47
CA VAL A 86 5.00 -11.27 10.07
C VAL A 86 5.87 -12.15 9.17
N VAL A 87 7.19 -12.01 9.28
CA VAL A 87 8.14 -12.59 8.33
C VAL A 87 8.30 -14.09 8.53
N ILE A 88 8.56 -14.54 9.75
CA ILE A 88 8.67 -15.97 10.07
C ILE A 88 7.32 -16.67 9.89
N ALA A 89 6.21 -16.01 10.23
CA ALA A 89 4.86 -16.54 10.02
C ALA A 89 4.59 -16.80 8.52
N ALA A 90 4.89 -15.85 7.63
CA ALA A 90 4.73 -16.02 6.19
C ALA A 90 5.57 -17.20 5.65
N MET A 91 6.85 -17.27 6.03
CA MET A 91 7.74 -18.36 5.59
C MET A 91 7.34 -19.74 6.13
N SER A 92 6.94 -19.82 7.40
CA SER A 92 6.61 -21.10 8.05
C SER A 92 5.27 -21.68 7.60
N ARG A 93 4.39 -20.86 7.02
CA ARG A 93 3.07 -21.26 6.52
C ARG A 93 2.98 -21.28 5.01
N LYS A 94 4.10 -21.14 4.30
CA LYS A 94 4.16 -21.17 2.84
C LYS A 94 3.43 -22.41 2.29
N THR A 95 2.58 -22.17 1.32
CA THR A 95 1.78 -23.13 0.55
C THR A 95 2.09 -23.02 -0.95
N ASP A 96 1.37 -23.80 -1.77
CA ASP A 96 1.44 -23.71 -3.23
C ASP A 96 0.76 -22.43 -3.77
N ASP A 97 -0.23 -21.90 -3.04
CA ASP A 97 -0.87 -20.63 -3.38
C ASP A 97 0.14 -19.48 -3.28
N ASP A 98 1.03 -19.51 -2.29
CA ASP A 98 2.12 -18.55 -2.15
C ASP A 98 3.06 -18.60 -3.36
N ASP A 99 3.38 -19.79 -3.89
CA ASP A 99 4.22 -19.90 -5.09
C ASP A 99 3.54 -19.27 -6.31
N PHE A 100 2.23 -19.48 -6.47
CA PHE A 100 1.47 -18.85 -7.55
C PHE A 100 1.46 -17.33 -7.42
N VAL A 101 1.11 -16.77 -6.26
CA VAL A 101 1.03 -15.31 -6.11
C VAL A 101 2.40 -14.64 -6.22
N ASN A 102 3.48 -15.31 -5.83
CA ASN A 102 4.83 -14.79 -6.06
C ASN A 102 5.18 -14.72 -7.55
N LYS A 103 4.82 -15.74 -8.34
CA LYS A 103 4.98 -15.68 -9.81
C LYS A 103 4.14 -14.58 -10.43
N LEU A 104 2.91 -14.40 -9.93
CA LEU A 104 2.01 -13.33 -10.38
C LEU A 104 2.62 -11.95 -10.11
N VAL A 105 3.03 -11.67 -8.88
CA VAL A 105 3.68 -10.41 -8.51
C VAL A 105 4.97 -10.19 -9.31
N HIS A 106 5.76 -11.25 -9.51
CA HIS A 106 6.96 -11.16 -10.34
C HIS A 106 6.64 -10.76 -11.80
N GLU A 107 5.63 -11.39 -12.41
CA GLU A 107 5.22 -11.04 -13.76
C GLU A 107 4.62 -9.64 -13.84
N ILE A 108 3.79 -9.22 -12.86
CA ILE A 108 3.31 -7.83 -12.75
C ILE A 108 4.48 -6.85 -12.74
N CYS A 109 5.45 -7.06 -11.84
CA CYS A 109 6.62 -6.19 -11.73
C CYS A 109 7.42 -6.15 -13.03
N LYS A 110 7.50 -7.26 -13.77
CA LYS A 110 8.18 -7.33 -15.06
C LYS A 110 7.41 -6.57 -16.15
N GLU A 111 6.10 -6.75 -16.26
CA GLU A 111 5.24 -6.07 -17.24
C GLU A 111 5.29 -4.55 -17.06
N ILE A 112 5.24 -4.07 -15.81
CA ILE A 112 5.26 -2.64 -15.52
C ILE A 112 6.66 -2.03 -15.45
N ASN A 113 7.71 -2.82 -15.72
CA ASN A 113 9.12 -2.43 -15.53
C ASN A 113 9.37 -1.80 -14.14
N TYR A 114 8.94 -2.49 -13.08
CA TYR A 114 9.02 -2.02 -11.70
C TYR A 114 10.48 -1.80 -11.27
N PRO A 115 10.83 -0.63 -10.68
CA PRO A 115 12.24 -0.24 -10.50
C PRO A 115 12.92 -0.96 -9.32
N LEU A 116 12.16 -1.58 -8.44
CA LEU A 116 12.64 -2.28 -7.25
C LEU A 116 12.57 -3.80 -7.44
N PRO A 117 13.31 -4.60 -6.65
CA PRO A 117 13.09 -6.04 -6.59
C PRO A 117 11.62 -6.35 -6.27
N PRO A 118 10.97 -7.30 -6.98
CA PRO A 118 9.61 -7.71 -6.68
C PRO A 118 9.51 -8.15 -5.21
N PRO A 119 8.50 -7.66 -4.45
CA PRO A 119 8.29 -8.12 -3.10
C PRO A 119 7.86 -9.59 -3.09
N VAL A 120 8.14 -10.27 -1.98
CA VAL A 120 7.58 -11.58 -1.69
C VAL A 120 6.09 -11.42 -1.44
N ALA A 121 5.27 -12.29 -2.01
CA ALA A 121 3.85 -12.33 -1.75
C ALA A 121 3.51 -13.51 -0.85
N SER A 122 2.54 -13.35 0.05
CA SER A 122 2.00 -14.48 0.79
C SER A 122 0.52 -14.34 1.12
N CYS A 123 -0.21 -15.45 1.03
CA CYS A 123 -1.66 -15.55 1.23
C CYS A 123 -2.05 -15.60 2.72
N LEU A 124 -1.38 -14.80 3.57
CA LEU A 124 -1.57 -14.80 5.03
C LEU A 124 -2.40 -13.63 5.57
N SER A 125 -2.91 -12.75 4.71
CA SER A 125 -3.56 -11.53 5.20
C SER A 125 -4.81 -11.89 6.00
N GLN A 126 -4.87 -11.38 7.24
CA GLN A 126 -6.08 -11.37 8.06
C GLN A 126 -6.95 -10.14 7.80
N LYS A 127 -6.50 -9.26 6.92
CA LYS A 127 -7.17 -8.07 6.46
C LYS A 127 -7.30 -8.16 4.92
N TYR A 128 -7.66 -7.04 4.29
CA TYR A 128 -7.47 -6.88 2.86
C TYR A 128 -5.97 -6.90 2.49
N TYR A 129 -5.66 -6.61 1.23
CA TYR A 129 -4.29 -6.41 0.75
C TYR A 129 -3.54 -5.39 1.62
N HIS A 130 -2.26 -5.65 1.89
CA HIS A 130 -1.34 -4.70 2.49
C HIS A 130 0.11 -5.13 2.26
N ILE A 131 1.03 -4.17 2.28
CA ILE A 131 2.47 -4.43 2.18
C ILE A 131 3.25 -3.99 3.43
N TYR A 132 4.23 -4.80 3.81
CA TYR A 132 5.31 -4.42 4.71
C TYR A 132 6.54 -4.03 3.88
N SER A 133 6.63 -2.76 3.47
CA SER A 133 7.68 -2.29 2.55
C SER A 133 9.09 -2.54 3.07
N ASP A 134 9.30 -2.40 4.38
CA ASP A 134 10.59 -2.68 5.04
C ASP A 134 11.05 -4.13 4.87
N TYR A 135 10.10 -5.06 4.78
CA TYR A 135 10.36 -6.49 4.61
C TYR A 135 10.31 -6.92 3.14
N GLY A 136 9.79 -6.05 2.26
CA GLY A 136 9.44 -6.43 0.90
C GLY A 136 8.46 -7.59 0.87
N LEU A 137 7.43 -7.56 1.72
CA LEU A 137 6.42 -8.62 1.86
C LEU A 137 5.01 -8.04 1.64
N ILE A 138 4.33 -8.50 0.59
CA ILE A 138 2.89 -8.26 0.36
C ILE A 138 2.10 -9.39 1.00
N CYS A 139 1.10 -9.02 1.79
CA CYS A 139 0.13 -9.93 2.36
C CYS A 139 -1.18 -9.85 1.57
N ILE A 140 -1.61 -11.00 1.06
CA ILE A 140 -2.79 -11.16 0.21
C ILE A 140 -3.84 -11.97 0.98
N PRO A 141 -5.15 -11.68 0.84
CA PRO A 141 -6.20 -12.53 1.38
C PRO A 141 -6.13 -13.97 0.85
N LEU A 142 -6.50 -14.93 1.70
CA LEU A 142 -6.23 -16.36 1.48
C LEU A 142 -6.70 -16.91 0.12
N LEU A 143 -7.87 -16.48 -0.36
CA LEU A 143 -8.51 -17.06 -1.54
C LEU A 143 -8.19 -16.33 -2.85
N GLU A 144 -7.40 -15.26 -2.81
CA GLU A 144 -7.10 -14.45 -4.00
C GLU A 144 -6.22 -15.19 -5.03
N SER A 145 -5.66 -16.35 -4.67
CA SER A 145 -5.03 -17.24 -5.65
C SER A 145 -6.03 -17.90 -6.62
N GLU A 146 -7.34 -17.81 -6.33
CA GLU A 146 -8.42 -18.47 -7.08
C GLU A 146 -9.36 -17.50 -7.81
N PHE A 147 -9.23 -16.18 -7.56
CA PHE A 147 -10.10 -15.13 -8.11
C PHE A 147 -9.25 -14.01 -8.71
N VAL A 148 -9.76 -13.31 -9.72
CA VAL A 148 -8.99 -12.28 -10.46
C VAL A 148 -9.52 -10.87 -10.27
N LEU A 149 -10.72 -10.69 -9.71
CA LEU A 149 -11.35 -9.37 -9.62
C LEU A 149 -10.63 -8.42 -8.66
N HIS A 150 -10.04 -8.90 -7.55
CA HIS A 150 -9.33 -8.05 -6.58
C HIS A 150 -7.81 -7.98 -6.80
N ILE A 151 -7.25 -8.84 -7.64
CA ILE A 151 -5.83 -8.82 -8.02
C ILE A 151 -5.33 -7.43 -8.47
N PRO A 152 -6.14 -6.57 -9.13
CA PRO A 152 -5.74 -5.19 -9.41
C PRO A 152 -5.24 -4.38 -8.19
N ASP A 153 -5.70 -4.67 -6.98
CA ASP A 153 -5.24 -3.97 -5.76
C ASP A 153 -3.77 -4.28 -5.42
N LEU A 154 -3.17 -5.35 -5.96
CA LEU A 154 -1.72 -5.56 -5.87
C LEU A 154 -0.93 -4.40 -6.46
N TYR A 155 -1.45 -3.76 -7.50
CA TYR A 155 -0.78 -2.61 -8.11
C TYR A 155 -0.78 -1.40 -7.16
N HIS A 156 -1.84 -1.22 -6.35
CA HIS A 156 -1.88 -0.19 -5.31
C HIS A 156 -0.80 -0.47 -4.26
N GLU A 157 -0.71 -1.71 -3.77
CA GLU A 157 0.29 -2.11 -2.78
C GLU A 157 1.72 -1.93 -3.28
N LEU A 158 1.98 -2.16 -4.57
CA LEU A 158 3.28 -1.90 -5.20
C LEU A 158 3.65 -0.41 -5.23
N GLY A 159 2.71 0.50 -5.02
CA GLY A 159 2.96 1.93 -4.88
C GLY A 159 3.70 2.30 -3.59
N HIS A 160 3.37 1.66 -2.46
CA HIS A 160 3.93 2.05 -1.15
C HIS A 160 5.47 1.95 -1.09
N PRO A 161 6.14 0.89 -1.57
CA PRO A 161 7.60 0.83 -1.56
C PRO A 161 8.28 1.92 -2.36
N LEU A 162 7.61 2.49 -3.38
CA LEU A 162 8.15 3.60 -4.18
C LEU A 162 8.19 4.91 -3.38
N ILE A 163 7.44 4.99 -2.27
CA ILE A 163 7.37 6.14 -1.37
C ILE A 163 8.27 5.91 -0.16
N GLU A 164 8.14 4.73 0.46
CA GLU A 164 8.67 4.45 1.80
C GLU A 164 10.15 4.05 1.80
N ARG A 165 10.66 3.48 0.69
CA ARG A 165 12.04 2.97 0.65
C ARG A 165 13.05 4.06 0.29
N ASP A 166 14.25 3.89 0.84
CA ASP A 166 15.43 4.67 0.43
C ASP A 166 16.16 3.93 -0.70
N ASN A 167 15.92 4.36 -1.94
CA ASN A 167 16.56 3.78 -3.12
C ASN A 167 16.70 4.82 -4.24
N PRO A 168 17.91 5.05 -4.78
CA PRO A 168 18.15 6.03 -5.85
C PRO A 168 17.26 5.87 -7.09
N LYS A 169 16.79 4.65 -7.40
CA LYS A 169 15.94 4.38 -8.56
C LYS A 169 14.53 4.97 -8.45
N ILE A 170 14.07 5.27 -7.24
CA ILE A 170 12.71 5.79 -6.98
C ILE A 170 12.71 7.25 -6.53
N GLU A 171 13.89 7.88 -6.44
CA GLU A 171 14.01 9.26 -5.97
C GLU A 171 13.22 10.25 -6.84
N ALA A 172 13.12 10.02 -8.14
CA ALA A 172 12.31 10.87 -9.00
C ALA A 172 10.81 10.81 -8.64
N PHE A 173 10.28 9.64 -8.30
CA PHE A 173 8.89 9.49 -7.86
C PHE A 173 8.66 10.19 -6.52
N LYS A 174 9.56 9.99 -5.55
CA LYS A 174 9.53 10.65 -4.24
C LYS A 174 9.63 12.17 -4.35
N ASN A 175 10.46 12.67 -5.25
CA ASN A 175 10.58 14.11 -5.51
C ASN A 175 9.28 14.69 -6.09
N ASN A 176 8.60 13.99 -7.00
CA ASN A 176 7.30 14.44 -7.51
C ASN A 176 6.22 14.43 -6.42
N LEU A 177 6.21 13.43 -5.53
CA LEU A 177 5.34 13.45 -4.34
C LEU A 177 5.66 14.66 -3.45
N ALA A 178 6.94 14.93 -3.18
CA ALA A 178 7.36 16.08 -2.37
C ALA A 178 6.94 17.42 -3.01
N TYR A 179 7.11 17.58 -4.32
CA TYR A 179 6.65 18.78 -5.03
C TYR A 179 5.13 18.94 -4.98
N PHE A 180 4.39 17.84 -5.14
CA PHE A 180 2.95 17.84 -4.96
C PHE A 180 2.55 18.26 -3.53
N MET A 181 3.21 17.72 -2.50
CA MET A 181 2.95 18.08 -1.11
C MET A 181 3.21 19.56 -0.82
N LEU A 182 4.16 20.21 -1.51
CA LEU A 182 4.35 21.66 -1.43
C LEU A 182 3.15 22.42 -2.01
N GLU A 183 2.55 21.94 -3.11
CA GLU A 183 1.33 22.54 -3.65
C GLU A 183 0.14 22.37 -2.71
N VAL A 184 0.00 21.20 -2.10
CA VAL A 184 -1.05 20.94 -1.11
C VAL A 184 -0.90 21.85 0.10
N ARG A 185 0.31 21.94 0.66
CA ARG A 185 0.61 22.83 1.78
C ARG A 185 0.24 24.26 1.44
N LYS A 186 0.70 24.77 0.29
CA LYS A 186 0.41 26.13 -0.16
C LYS A 186 -1.08 26.37 -0.30
N HIS A 187 -1.83 25.43 -0.89
CA HIS A 187 -3.27 25.55 -1.06
C HIS A 187 -4.00 25.74 0.27
N PHE A 188 -3.71 24.88 1.25
CA PHE A 188 -4.38 24.96 2.55
C PHE A 188 -3.91 26.16 3.37
N GLU A 189 -2.64 26.57 3.28
CA GLU A 189 -2.16 27.81 3.91
C GLU A 189 -2.87 29.04 3.34
N ASP A 190 -3.08 29.11 2.02
CA ASP A 190 -3.80 30.20 1.38
C ASP A 190 -5.29 30.19 1.78
N GLU A 191 -5.91 29.03 1.89
CA GLU A 191 -7.29 28.87 2.32
C GLU A 191 -7.49 29.23 3.82
N ILE A 192 -6.55 28.86 4.70
CA ILE A 192 -6.53 29.29 6.11
C ILE A 192 -6.47 30.83 6.18
N LYS A 193 -5.48 31.46 5.51
CA LYS A 193 -5.34 32.92 5.49
C LYS A 193 -6.60 33.61 4.96
N ARG A 194 -7.21 33.06 3.90
CA ARG A 194 -8.46 33.60 3.32
C ARG A 194 -9.59 33.60 4.35
N ARG A 195 -9.73 32.53 5.13
CA ARG A 195 -10.77 32.43 6.18
C ARG A 195 -10.50 33.37 7.36
N GLU A 196 -9.24 33.58 7.73
CA GLU A 196 -8.85 34.49 8.82
C GLU A 196 -9.20 35.93 8.46
N ILE A 197 -8.85 36.36 7.23
CA ILE A 197 -9.16 37.70 6.70
C ILE A 197 -10.67 37.93 6.65
N ASN A 198 -11.44 36.93 6.22
CA ASN A 198 -12.90 37.02 6.10
C ASN A 198 -13.63 36.90 7.45
N LYS A 199 -12.90 36.83 8.58
CA LYS A 199 -13.46 36.67 9.93
C LYS A 199 -14.45 35.51 10.03
N LEU A 200 -14.22 34.42 9.31
CA LEU A 200 -15.10 33.24 9.29
C LEU A 200 -15.02 32.40 10.57
N GLY A 201 -14.66 33.00 11.71
CA GLY A 201 -14.64 32.32 13.00
C GLY A 201 -13.66 31.15 13.06
N ILE A 202 -12.45 31.29 12.49
CA ILE A 202 -11.40 30.27 12.69
C ILE A 202 -11.11 30.17 14.18
N SER A 203 -11.32 28.97 14.70
CA SER A 203 -10.73 28.52 15.96
C SER A 203 -9.71 27.43 15.63
N GLU A 204 -8.86 27.07 16.59
CA GLU A 204 -7.97 25.89 16.48
C GLU A 204 -8.72 24.57 16.20
N LYS A 205 -10.07 24.58 16.24
CA LYS A 205 -10.95 23.45 15.92
C LYS A 205 -11.53 23.50 14.49
N ASP A 206 -11.11 24.43 13.63
CA ASP A 206 -11.53 24.44 12.23
C ASP A 206 -11.03 23.16 11.53
N PRO A 207 -11.92 22.36 10.91
CA PRO A 207 -11.55 21.14 10.18
C PRO A 207 -10.46 21.32 9.11
N ILE A 208 -10.23 22.55 8.63
CA ILE A 208 -9.21 22.83 7.62
C ILE A 208 -7.80 22.39 8.04
N TYR A 209 -7.46 22.46 9.33
CA TYR A 209 -6.18 21.98 9.83
C TYR A 209 -6.11 20.45 9.74
N THR A 210 -7.19 19.76 10.13
CA THR A 210 -7.32 18.30 9.98
C THR A 210 -7.21 17.86 8.52
N TYR A 211 -7.82 18.60 7.58
CA TYR A 211 -7.71 18.30 6.15
C TYR A 211 -6.28 18.48 5.65
N LYS A 212 -5.65 19.61 5.96
CA LYS A 212 -4.24 19.87 5.60
C LYS A 212 -3.32 18.78 6.13
N ASP A 213 -3.44 18.44 7.41
CA ASP A 213 -2.55 17.48 8.04
C ASP A 213 -2.82 16.05 7.53
N SER A 214 -4.08 15.69 7.27
CA SER A 214 -4.41 14.41 6.62
C SER A 214 -3.79 14.26 5.23
N TRP A 215 -3.82 15.34 4.44
CA TRP A 215 -3.13 15.37 3.15
C TRP A 215 -1.61 15.20 3.28
N LEU A 216 -0.99 15.94 4.20
CA LEU A 216 0.47 15.96 4.35
C LEU A 216 1.03 14.73 5.06
N GLU A 217 0.23 13.99 5.81
CA GLU A 217 0.71 12.80 6.52
C GLU A 217 0.35 11.48 5.84
N LYS A 218 -0.80 11.40 5.16
CA LYS A 218 -1.35 10.11 4.71
C LYS A 218 -1.99 10.14 3.33
N TRP A 219 -2.92 11.07 3.07
CA TRP A 219 -3.72 10.98 1.85
C TRP A 219 -2.92 11.15 0.56
N ALA A 220 -1.88 12.00 0.54
CA ALA A 220 -1.05 12.15 -0.65
C ALA A 220 -0.36 10.83 -1.05
N GLU A 221 0.07 10.03 -0.06
CA GLU A 221 0.67 8.71 -0.29
C GLU A 221 -0.37 7.75 -0.91
N GLU A 222 -1.55 7.65 -0.29
CA GLU A 222 -2.67 6.82 -0.78
C GLU A 222 -3.10 7.19 -2.21
N PHE A 223 -3.22 8.49 -2.50
CA PHE A 223 -3.53 8.95 -3.86
C PHE A 223 -2.43 8.55 -4.85
N PHE A 224 -1.16 8.64 -4.48
CA PHE A 224 -0.07 8.23 -5.35
C PHE A 224 -0.05 6.71 -5.58
N CYS A 225 -0.43 5.90 -4.60
CA CYS A 225 -0.60 4.45 -4.77
C CYS A 225 -1.78 4.12 -5.71
N ASP A 226 -2.94 4.76 -5.54
CA ASP A 226 -4.09 4.60 -6.44
C ASP A 226 -3.77 5.01 -7.88
N LEU A 227 -3.09 6.15 -8.02
CA LEU A 227 -2.68 6.68 -9.31
C LEU A 227 -1.61 5.79 -9.94
N PHE A 228 -0.66 5.27 -9.17
CA PHE A 228 0.31 4.29 -9.65
C PHE A 228 -0.39 3.06 -10.22
N ALA A 229 -1.36 2.51 -9.50
CA ALA A 229 -2.15 1.38 -9.98
C ALA A 229 -2.93 1.72 -11.25
N THR A 230 -3.61 2.87 -11.26
CA THR A 230 -4.35 3.35 -12.43
C THR A 230 -3.44 3.51 -13.66
N TYR A 231 -2.27 4.13 -13.48
CA TYR A 231 -1.36 4.43 -14.57
C TYR A 231 -0.65 3.20 -15.13
N THR A 232 -0.44 2.16 -14.33
CA THR A 232 0.30 0.96 -14.75
C THR A 232 -0.61 -0.22 -15.14
N LEU A 233 -1.86 -0.26 -14.67
CA LEU A 233 -2.83 -1.29 -15.03
C LEU A 233 -3.96 -0.79 -15.95
N GLY A 234 -4.39 0.46 -15.78
CA GLY A 234 -5.51 1.04 -16.53
C GLY A 234 -6.88 0.73 -15.89
N PRO A 235 -7.95 0.60 -16.71
CA PRO A 235 -9.33 0.55 -16.23
C PRO A 235 -9.66 -0.55 -15.21
N ALA A 236 -9.00 -1.72 -15.28
CA ALA A 236 -9.23 -2.81 -14.34
C ALA A 236 -9.06 -2.40 -12.86
N TYR A 237 -8.13 -1.49 -12.55
CA TYR A 237 -7.94 -1.01 -11.19
C TYR A 237 -9.18 -0.26 -10.67
N LEU A 238 -9.75 0.64 -11.46
CA LEU A 238 -10.91 1.43 -11.02
C LEU A 238 -12.17 0.57 -10.88
N TRP A 239 -12.33 -0.46 -11.73
CA TRP A 239 -13.42 -1.42 -11.54
C TRP A 239 -13.27 -2.21 -10.24
N SER A 240 -12.05 -2.65 -9.90
CA SER A 240 -11.74 -3.27 -8.60
C SER A 240 -12.03 -2.31 -7.44
N ASN A 241 -11.62 -1.04 -7.57
CA ASN A 241 -11.87 -0.03 -6.55
C ASN A 241 -13.37 0.21 -6.32
N LEU A 242 -14.17 0.28 -7.39
CA LEU A 242 -15.63 0.36 -7.29
C LEU A 242 -16.19 -0.86 -6.57
N HIS A 243 -15.76 -2.07 -6.96
CA HIS A 243 -16.24 -3.32 -6.37
C HIS A 243 -15.93 -3.41 -4.87
N MET A 244 -14.69 -3.10 -4.47
CA MET A 244 -14.29 -3.00 -3.07
C MET A 244 -15.13 -1.97 -2.31
N CYS A 245 -15.44 -0.81 -2.91
CA CYS A 245 -16.31 0.18 -2.26
C CYS A 245 -17.72 -0.36 -2.03
N VAL A 246 -18.28 -1.11 -2.98
CA VAL A 246 -19.58 -1.78 -2.85
C VAL A 246 -19.57 -2.79 -1.70
N GLU A 247 -18.48 -3.54 -1.52
CA GLU A 247 -18.38 -4.55 -0.47
C GLU A 247 -18.12 -3.96 0.92
N MET A 248 -17.26 -2.94 1.01
CA MET A 248 -16.64 -2.54 2.28
C MET A 248 -16.99 -1.13 2.77
N SER A 249 -17.51 -0.24 1.92
CA SER A 249 -17.65 1.19 2.27
C SER A 249 -19.02 1.77 1.98
N TRP A 250 -19.72 2.18 3.04
CA TRP A 250 -20.99 2.92 2.96
C TRP A 250 -20.82 4.44 3.08
N GLU A 251 -19.61 4.93 3.41
CA GLU A 251 -19.31 6.34 3.67
C GLU A 251 -18.36 6.93 2.61
N VAL A 252 -18.81 6.96 1.35
CA VAL A 252 -17.97 7.39 0.20
C VAL A 252 -17.49 8.85 0.24
N TYR A 253 -18.15 9.71 1.02
CA TYR A 253 -17.84 11.13 1.17
C TYR A 253 -17.24 11.50 2.53
N LYS A 254 -16.70 10.54 3.28
CA LYS A 254 -16.20 10.78 4.64
C LYS A 254 -15.12 11.86 4.70
N THR A 255 -15.38 12.92 5.45
CA THR A 255 -14.44 14.04 5.69
C THR A 255 -14.17 14.17 7.19
N PRO A 256 -12.96 13.86 7.68
CA PRO A 256 -12.69 13.91 9.11
C PRO A 256 -12.53 15.34 9.61
N THR A 257 -13.26 15.70 10.66
CA THR A 257 -13.21 17.06 11.21
C THR A 257 -12.27 17.22 12.40
N GLN A 258 -11.98 16.11 13.11
CA GLN A 258 -11.28 16.17 14.41
C GLN A 258 -9.99 15.35 14.48
N VAL A 259 -9.85 14.32 13.64
CA VAL A 259 -8.71 13.40 13.70
C VAL A 259 -8.15 13.18 12.31
N ILE A 260 -6.83 13.11 12.23
CA ILE A 260 -6.15 12.70 11.01
C ILE A 260 -6.60 11.27 10.67
N THR A 261 -6.93 11.04 9.40
CA THR A 261 -7.32 9.71 8.92
C THR A 261 -6.28 9.17 7.96
N THR A 262 -6.14 7.86 7.94
CA THR A 262 -5.16 7.18 7.09
C THR A 262 -5.56 7.13 5.63
N HIS A 263 -6.86 7.22 5.31
CA HIS A 263 -7.34 7.11 3.94
C HIS A 263 -8.23 8.29 3.55
N PRO A 264 -8.11 8.82 2.31
CA PRO A 264 -9.03 9.81 1.78
C PRO A 264 -10.41 9.20 1.49
N ALA A 265 -11.40 10.05 1.25
CA ALA A 265 -12.75 9.62 0.89
C ALA A 265 -12.74 8.82 -0.42
N SER A 266 -13.52 7.73 -0.50
CA SER A 266 -13.60 6.87 -1.68
C SER A 266 -13.98 7.64 -2.96
N ASP A 267 -14.90 8.60 -2.88
CA ASP A 267 -15.24 9.44 -4.05
C ASP A 267 -14.06 10.31 -4.51
N ALA A 268 -13.22 10.79 -3.59
CA ALA A 268 -12.05 11.59 -3.96
C ALA A 268 -11.02 10.70 -4.67
N ARG A 269 -10.78 9.48 -4.16
CA ARG A 269 -9.93 8.45 -4.79
C ARG A 269 -10.41 8.14 -6.21
N MET A 270 -11.69 7.81 -6.36
CA MET A 270 -12.31 7.51 -7.65
C MET A 270 -12.18 8.68 -8.63
N ARG A 271 -12.50 9.92 -8.22
CA ARG A 271 -12.35 11.11 -9.07
C ARG A 271 -10.90 11.31 -9.53
N CYS A 272 -9.93 11.14 -8.64
CA CYS A 272 -8.52 11.27 -8.97
C CYS A 272 -8.08 10.23 -10.01
N CYS A 273 -8.50 8.97 -9.83
CA CYS A 273 -8.19 7.89 -10.76
C CYS A 273 -8.86 8.08 -12.13
N LEU A 274 -10.08 8.61 -12.17
CA LEU A 274 -10.75 8.92 -13.43
C LEU A 274 -10.00 9.99 -14.24
N LEU A 275 -9.44 11.00 -13.57
CA LEU A 275 -8.57 12.00 -14.22
C LEU A 275 -7.31 11.33 -14.80
N ALA A 276 -6.73 10.36 -14.10
CA ALA A 276 -5.59 9.59 -14.61
C ALA A 276 -5.93 8.73 -15.83
N LEU A 277 -7.09 8.07 -15.87
CA LEU A 277 -7.54 7.35 -17.07
C LEU A 277 -7.73 8.29 -18.27
N GLU A 278 -8.28 9.49 -18.05
CA GLU A 278 -8.40 10.50 -19.09
C GLU A 278 -7.02 10.95 -19.62
N ILE A 279 -6.01 11.09 -18.75
CA ILE A 279 -4.61 11.39 -19.11
C ILE A 279 -4.01 10.26 -19.97
N LEU A 280 -4.28 9.00 -19.64
CA LEU A 280 -3.83 7.83 -20.41
C LEU A 280 -4.57 7.64 -21.75
N GLY A 281 -5.67 8.39 -21.97
CA GLY A 281 -6.48 8.28 -23.18
C GLY A 281 -7.64 7.27 -23.09
N PHE A 282 -7.90 6.66 -21.93
CA PHE A 282 -9.04 5.76 -21.67
C PHE A 282 -10.34 6.54 -21.38
N LYS A 283 -10.70 7.47 -22.27
CA LYS A 283 -11.82 8.41 -22.04
C LYS A 283 -13.18 7.71 -21.97
N GLN A 284 -13.39 6.69 -22.80
CA GLN A 284 -14.65 5.95 -22.81
C GLN A 284 -14.78 5.14 -21.52
N GLU A 285 -13.73 4.39 -21.15
CA GLU A 285 -13.74 3.60 -19.93
C GLU A 285 -13.90 4.48 -18.69
N ALA A 286 -13.26 5.65 -18.65
CA ALA A 286 -13.46 6.62 -17.57
C ALA A 286 -14.92 7.10 -17.49
N THR A 287 -15.58 7.30 -18.63
CA THR A 287 -17.00 7.67 -18.65
C THR A 287 -17.88 6.52 -18.14
N ASP A 288 -17.67 5.31 -18.63
CA ASP A 288 -18.43 4.11 -18.22
C ASP A 288 -18.29 3.86 -16.71
N ILE A 289 -17.07 3.96 -16.16
CA ILE A 289 -16.80 3.81 -14.73
C ILE A 289 -17.47 4.92 -13.93
N ARG A 290 -17.41 6.18 -14.40
CA ARG A 290 -18.06 7.31 -13.72
C ARG A 290 -19.57 7.12 -13.63
N GLU A 291 -20.20 6.66 -14.70
CA GLU A 291 -21.64 6.36 -14.70
C GLU A 291 -22.00 5.30 -13.65
N LYS A 292 -21.20 4.23 -13.54
CA LYS A 292 -21.42 3.18 -12.52
C LYS A 292 -21.12 3.62 -11.11
N TRP A 293 -20.11 4.48 -10.92
CA TRP A 293 -19.87 5.13 -9.64
C TRP A 293 -21.05 6.00 -9.21
N ASP A 294 -21.55 6.85 -10.09
CA ASP A 294 -22.70 7.73 -9.81
C ASP A 294 -23.97 6.93 -9.52
N GLU A 295 -24.19 5.81 -10.22
CA GLU A 295 -25.26 4.85 -9.94
C GLU A 295 -25.14 4.27 -8.52
N PHE A 296 -23.95 3.79 -8.15
CA PHE A 296 -23.67 3.26 -6.80
C PHE A 296 -23.91 4.31 -5.71
N VAL A 297 -23.35 5.52 -5.86
CA VAL A 297 -23.54 6.64 -4.93
C VAL A 297 -25.03 6.95 -4.74
N LYS A 298 -25.80 6.94 -5.84
CA LYS A 298 -27.24 7.17 -5.80
C LYS A 298 -27.98 6.07 -5.04
N ILE A 299 -27.59 4.79 -5.21
CA ILE A 299 -28.19 3.64 -4.51
C ILE A 299 -27.97 3.75 -3.00
N ILE A 300 -26.76 4.09 -2.56
CA ILE A 300 -26.45 4.21 -1.12
C ILE A 300 -26.98 5.52 -0.50
N GLY A 301 -27.49 6.45 -1.31
CA GLY A 301 -28.14 7.68 -0.85
C GLY A 301 -27.21 8.70 -0.18
N GLN A 302 -25.90 8.54 -0.33
CA GLN A 302 -24.90 9.42 0.28
C GLN A 302 -24.84 10.78 -0.45
N LYS A 303 -24.55 11.85 0.30
CA LYS A 303 -24.39 13.20 -0.24
C LYS A 303 -23.10 13.83 0.27
N ARG A 304 -22.49 14.66 -0.57
CA ARG A 304 -21.33 15.47 -0.18
C ARG A 304 -21.73 16.43 0.94
N THR A 305 -20.87 16.55 1.95
CA THR A 305 -20.96 17.61 2.95
C THR A 305 -20.50 18.94 2.36
N ASP A 306 -20.88 20.05 2.99
CA ASP A 306 -20.48 21.39 2.53
C ASP A 306 -18.93 21.53 2.49
N ASP A 307 -18.26 20.90 3.46
CA ASP A 307 -16.80 20.90 3.58
C ASP A 307 -16.09 19.95 2.61
N TYR A 308 -16.80 19.06 1.93
CA TYR A 308 -16.18 18.04 1.07
C TYR A 308 -15.31 18.65 -0.03
N SER A 309 -15.78 19.75 -0.63
CA SER A 309 -15.04 20.45 -1.68
C SER A 309 -13.81 21.19 -1.18
N ILE A 310 -13.77 21.53 0.11
CA ILE A 310 -12.60 22.11 0.79
C ILE A 310 -11.60 21.01 1.13
N ALA A 311 -12.07 19.86 1.63
CA ALA A 311 -11.22 18.73 1.99
C ALA A 311 -10.56 18.10 0.76
N PHE A 312 -11.29 18.01 -0.37
CA PHE A 312 -10.81 17.40 -1.61
C PHE A 312 -10.98 18.34 -2.82
N PRO A 313 -10.21 19.43 -2.89
CA PRO A 313 -10.31 20.40 -3.97
C PRO A 313 -9.94 19.78 -5.32
N GLU A 314 -10.79 19.99 -6.33
CA GLU A 314 -10.60 19.43 -7.67
C GLU A 314 -9.24 19.78 -8.29
N LYS A 315 -8.75 21.00 -8.04
CA LYS A 315 -7.41 21.45 -8.47
C LYS A 315 -6.30 20.57 -7.88
N ILE A 316 -6.42 20.17 -6.63
CA ILE A 316 -5.42 19.34 -5.95
C ILE A 316 -5.46 17.91 -6.48
N LEU A 317 -6.65 17.36 -6.72
CA LEU A 317 -6.78 16.02 -7.34
C LEU A 317 -6.13 15.97 -8.73
N LYS A 318 -6.38 16.99 -9.56
CA LYS A 318 -5.73 17.11 -10.88
C LYS A 318 -4.20 17.17 -10.78
N ARG A 319 -3.70 17.95 -9.81
CA ARG A 319 -2.25 18.05 -9.57
C ARG A 319 -1.66 16.72 -9.12
N ALA A 320 -2.34 15.98 -8.24
CA ALA A 320 -1.88 14.64 -7.83
C ALA A 320 -1.71 13.73 -9.06
N ALA A 321 -2.72 13.69 -9.94
CA ALA A 321 -2.66 12.91 -11.17
C ALA A 321 -1.47 13.32 -12.07
N GLU A 322 -1.24 14.63 -12.26
CA GLU A 322 -0.14 15.15 -13.09
C GLU A 322 1.25 14.83 -12.51
N TYR A 323 1.49 15.09 -11.21
CA TYR A 323 2.79 14.83 -10.58
C TYR A 323 3.09 13.34 -10.50
N CYS A 324 2.09 12.51 -10.18
CA CYS A 324 2.26 11.06 -10.14
C CYS A 324 2.61 10.52 -11.54
N TYR A 325 1.91 10.96 -12.59
CA TYR A 325 2.22 10.57 -13.98
C TYR A 325 3.69 10.85 -14.34
N ILE A 326 4.16 12.07 -14.07
CA ILE A 326 5.55 12.46 -14.33
C ILE A 326 6.52 11.60 -13.51
N GLY A 327 6.23 11.36 -12.23
CA GLY A 327 7.05 10.52 -11.36
C GLY A 327 7.21 9.10 -11.88
N ILE A 328 6.12 8.48 -12.35
CA ILE A 328 6.12 7.12 -12.91
C ILE A 328 6.96 7.05 -14.18
N GLN A 329 6.83 8.04 -15.06
CA GLN A 329 7.66 8.12 -16.26
C GLN A 329 9.15 8.26 -15.94
N GLN A 330 9.49 9.07 -14.94
CA GLN A 330 10.89 9.33 -14.57
C GLN A 330 11.60 8.15 -13.90
N ILE A 331 10.86 7.28 -13.22
CA ILE A 331 11.40 6.00 -12.69
C ILE A 331 11.41 4.89 -13.73
N GLY A 332 10.91 5.16 -14.94
CA GLY A 332 10.95 4.24 -16.08
C GLY A 332 9.89 3.14 -16.05
N CYS A 333 8.88 3.24 -15.19
CA CYS A 333 7.76 2.30 -15.19
C CYS A 333 6.99 2.37 -16.52
N GLN A 334 6.52 1.22 -16.99
CA GLN A 334 5.68 1.11 -18.16
C GLN A 334 4.26 1.55 -17.82
N LEU A 335 3.78 2.57 -18.55
CA LEU A 335 2.40 3.05 -18.45
C LEU A 335 1.47 2.18 -19.28
N ALA A 336 0.25 1.97 -18.77
CA ALA A 336 -0.83 1.32 -19.48
C ALA A 336 -1.34 2.21 -20.62
N THR A 337 -1.51 1.59 -21.78
CA THR A 337 -2.13 2.12 -22.99
C THR A 337 -3.20 1.18 -23.49
N SER A 338 -4.08 1.62 -24.38
CA SER A 338 -5.10 0.77 -25.02
C SER A 338 -4.51 -0.40 -25.84
N SER A 339 -3.23 -0.33 -26.21
CA SER A 339 -2.48 -1.40 -26.87
C SER A 339 -1.73 -2.34 -25.93
N THR A 340 -1.76 -2.08 -24.61
CA THR A 340 -1.11 -2.96 -23.63
C THR A 340 -1.82 -4.30 -23.63
N ASN A 341 -1.05 -5.36 -23.82
CA ASN A 341 -1.58 -6.71 -24.00
C ASN A 341 -0.65 -7.73 -23.34
N ASP A 342 0.14 -7.27 -22.36
CA ASP A 342 0.90 -8.14 -21.49
C ASP A 342 -0.04 -9.10 -20.73
N LYS A 343 0.52 -10.20 -20.27
CA LYS A 343 -0.24 -11.38 -19.88
C LYS A 343 -1.18 -11.11 -18.71
N VAL A 344 -0.67 -10.49 -17.63
CA VAL A 344 -1.45 -10.12 -16.44
C VAL A 344 -2.38 -8.96 -16.77
N ASN A 345 -1.86 -7.89 -17.38
CA ASN A 345 -2.66 -6.73 -17.76
C ASN A 345 -3.91 -7.12 -18.58
N LYS A 346 -3.72 -7.97 -19.58
CA LYS A 346 -4.79 -8.49 -20.43
C LYS A 346 -5.82 -9.29 -19.64
N LEU A 347 -5.37 -10.22 -18.78
CA LEU A 347 -6.25 -11.04 -17.96
C LEU A 347 -7.16 -10.18 -17.10
N LEU A 348 -6.59 -9.22 -16.37
CA LEU A 348 -7.33 -8.39 -15.41
C LEU A 348 -8.32 -7.46 -16.11
N ASN A 349 -7.91 -6.82 -17.21
CA ASN A 349 -8.83 -5.98 -17.99
C ASN A 349 -9.92 -6.81 -18.70
N GLN A 350 -9.60 -8.03 -19.15
CA GLN A 350 -10.59 -8.92 -19.74
C GLN A 350 -11.58 -9.43 -18.69
N ALA A 351 -11.13 -9.75 -17.47
CA ALA A 351 -11.99 -10.22 -16.40
C ALA A 351 -13.11 -9.23 -16.10
N TRP A 352 -12.79 -7.95 -15.95
CA TRP A 352 -13.81 -6.92 -15.74
C TRP A 352 -14.77 -6.78 -16.91
N LYS A 353 -14.29 -6.87 -18.15
CA LYS A 353 -15.17 -6.88 -19.32
C LYS A 353 -16.15 -8.07 -19.29
N GLN A 354 -15.67 -9.26 -18.94
CA GLN A 354 -16.51 -10.46 -18.86
C GLN A 354 -17.51 -10.38 -17.70
N PHE A 355 -17.09 -9.87 -16.54
CA PHE A 355 -17.97 -9.65 -15.39
C PHE A 355 -19.15 -8.74 -15.74
N TRP A 356 -18.90 -7.62 -16.46
CA TRP A 356 -19.97 -6.71 -16.86
C TRP A 356 -20.87 -7.25 -17.98
N ILE A 357 -20.38 -8.17 -18.81
CA ILE A 357 -21.19 -8.82 -19.87
C ILE A 357 -22.15 -9.83 -19.26
N ASP A 358 -21.66 -10.73 -18.40
CA ASP A 358 -22.45 -11.81 -17.81
C ASP A 358 -22.02 -12.09 -16.36
N PRO A 359 -22.47 -11.26 -15.39
CA PRO A 359 -22.10 -11.43 -13.99
C PRO A 359 -22.64 -12.74 -13.40
N GLN A 360 -23.72 -13.31 -13.95
CA GLN A 360 -24.32 -14.54 -13.43
C GLN A 360 -23.47 -15.77 -13.73
N ASN A 361 -22.84 -15.81 -14.91
CA ASN A 361 -21.97 -16.93 -15.31
C ASN A 361 -20.47 -16.62 -15.18
N PHE A 362 -20.09 -15.42 -14.73
CA PHE A 362 -18.70 -14.99 -14.61
C PHE A 362 -17.82 -15.99 -13.84
N ILE A 363 -18.32 -16.58 -12.75
CA ILE A 363 -17.56 -17.55 -11.95
C ILE A 363 -17.07 -18.76 -12.75
N ASN A 364 -17.83 -19.20 -13.76
CA ASN A 364 -17.44 -20.31 -14.62
C ASN A 364 -16.31 -19.88 -15.58
N TRP A 365 -16.41 -18.67 -16.12
CA TRP A 365 -15.37 -18.08 -16.95
C TRP A 365 -14.08 -17.86 -16.15
N GLU A 366 -14.18 -17.28 -14.95
CA GLU A 366 -13.05 -16.94 -14.09
C GLU A 366 -12.25 -18.18 -13.70
N ARG A 367 -12.93 -19.25 -13.26
CA ARG A 367 -12.25 -20.52 -12.94
C ARG A 367 -11.42 -21.04 -14.11
N GLN A 368 -11.98 -21.02 -15.31
CA GLN A 368 -11.25 -21.47 -16.50
C GLN A 368 -10.08 -20.54 -16.83
N ALA A 369 -10.29 -19.22 -16.74
CA ALA A 369 -9.26 -18.22 -16.97
C ALA A 369 -8.08 -18.35 -15.98
N VAL A 370 -8.37 -18.57 -14.69
CA VAL A 370 -7.35 -18.81 -13.65
C VAL A 370 -6.56 -20.09 -13.92
N ILE A 371 -7.24 -21.20 -14.26
CA ILE A 371 -6.58 -22.46 -14.61
C ILE A 371 -5.62 -22.27 -15.79
N ASP A 372 -6.07 -21.62 -16.86
CA ASP A 372 -5.26 -21.41 -18.06
C ASP A 372 -4.12 -20.42 -17.82
N PHE A 373 -4.36 -19.41 -16.98
CA PHE A 373 -3.33 -18.46 -16.56
C PHE A 373 -2.24 -19.13 -15.72
N LYS A 374 -2.62 -19.95 -14.73
CA LYS A 374 -1.69 -20.74 -13.88
C LYS A 374 -0.80 -21.67 -14.72
N ARG A 375 -1.32 -22.25 -15.81
CA ARG A 375 -0.55 -23.13 -16.71
C ARG A 375 0.50 -22.39 -17.54
N THR A 376 0.29 -21.12 -17.79
CA THR A 376 1.13 -20.31 -18.68
C THR A 376 2.08 -19.41 -17.90
N LEU A 377 2.05 -19.44 -16.56
CA LEU A 377 2.81 -18.59 -15.64
C LEU A 377 4.00 -19.34 -15.06
#